data_AF-A0A8S2KI24-F1
#
_entry.id   AF-A0A8S2KI24-F1
#
_cell.length_a   1.000
_cell.length_b   1.000
_cell.length_c   1.000
_cell.angle_alpha   90.00
_cell.angle_beta   90.00
_cell.angle_gamma   90.00
#
_symmetry.space_group_name_H-M   'P 1'
#
loop_
_entity.id
_entity.type
_entity.pdbx_description
1 polymer ?
#
loop_
_entity_poly.entity_id
_entity_poly.type
_entity_poly.pdbx_seq_one_letter_code
_entity_poly.pdbx_strand_id
1 'polypeptide(L)'
;MFRCAPESLRRQIFSSASDAWMYAVTIWELFSFGEEPWFGLKVNEILDIIENQHGSLTKPHCCPQSVYDIMKQCWNLRPEERPSFKIISQKMKQCRPLISKACKDHKQPDHLGFVAGDTISVIDGSVSSLLWRGQNHRTMLVGLFPRLLVDLHRSKGSEDISWPITGSFFHTGHSDARGGKSWGT
;
A
#
# COMPACT_ATOMS: atom_id res chain seq x y z
N MET A 1 -18.01 7.73 20.69
CA MET A 1 -18.21 9.14 20.28
C MET A 1 -16.96 9.77 19.63
N PHE A 2 -15.75 9.23 19.85
CA PHE A 2 -14.48 9.80 19.35
C PHE A 2 -14.20 9.66 17.84
N ARG A 3 -15.07 8.98 17.10
CA ARG A 3 -14.93 8.77 15.64
C ARG A 3 -15.67 9.81 14.82
N CYS A 4 -16.58 10.58 15.43
CA CYS A 4 -17.50 11.46 14.73
C CYS A 4 -16.79 12.66 14.09
N ALA A 5 -17.34 13.12 12.96
CA ALA A 5 -16.89 14.35 12.33
C ALA A 5 -17.21 15.58 13.20
N PRO A 6 -16.46 16.70 13.08
CA PRO A 6 -16.67 17.90 13.88
C PRO A 6 -18.11 18.44 13.80
N GLU A 7 -18.71 18.45 12.61
CA GLU A 7 -20.07 18.90 12.39
C GLU A 7 -21.13 18.01 13.06
N SER A 8 -20.87 16.70 13.15
CA SER A 8 -21.74 15.75 13.84
C SER A 8 -21.65 15.94 15.35
N LEU A 9 -20.45 16.18 15.89
CA LEU A 9 -20.25 16.44 17.31
C LEU A 9 -20.91 17.75 17.77
N ARG A 10 -20.78 18.82 16.98
CA ARG A 10 -21.29 20.14 17.37
C ARG A 10 -22.77 20.35 17.08
N ARG A 11 -23.23 19.92 15.90
CA ARG A 11 -24.51 20.33 15.33
C ARG A 11 -25.44 19.16 15.03
N GLN A 12 -25.02 17.93 15.34
CA GLN A 12 -25.78 16.72 15.03
C GLN A 12 -26.12 16.61 13.53
N ILE A 13 -25.21 17.09 12.68
CA ILE A 13 -25.35 16.98 11.22
C ILE A 13 -24.71 15.66 10.78
N PHE A 14 -25.48 14.85 10.07
CA PHE A 14 -25.06 13.56 9.54
C PHE A 14 -25.26 13.53 8.02
N SER A 15 -24.27 13.03 7.31
CA SER A 15 -24.25 12.97 5.85
C SER A 15 -23.24 11.92 5.38
N SER A 16 -23.24 11.60 4.08
CA SER A 16 -22.19 10.75 3.51
C SER A 16 -20.77 11.32 3.74
N ALA A 17 -20.63 12.64 3.90
CA ALA A 17 -19.35 13.26 4.19
C ALA A 17 -18.90 13.07 5.65
N SER A 18 -19.83 13.05 6.62
CA SER A 18 -19.49 12.67 8.01
C SER A 18 -19.17 11.18 8.11
N ASP A 19 -19.82 10.34 7.31
CA ASP A 19 -19.51 8.91 7.23
C ASP A 19 -18.11 8.67 6.64
N ALA A 20 -17.68 9.46 5.65
CA ALA A 20 -16.33 9.39 5.11
C ALA A 20 -15.26 9.69 6.18
N TRP A 21 -15.50 10.67 7.06
CA TRP A 21 -14.64 10.95 8.22
C TRP A 21 -14.56 9.74 9.16
N MET A 22 -15.72 9.20 9.58
CA MET A 22 -15.80 8.04 10.48
C MET A 22 -15.13 6.80 9.88
N TYR A 23 -15.25 6.63 8.55
CA TYR A 23 -14.60 5.55 7.82
C TYR A 23 -13.07 5.67 7.87
N ALA A 24 -12.51 6.87 7.70
CA ALA A 24 -11.08 7.09 7.83
C ALA A 24 -10.56 6.85 9.25
N VAL A 25 -11.31 7.23 10.30
CA VAL A 25 -10.98 6.85 11.68
C VAL A 25 -10.98 5.33 11.85
N THR A 26 -11.94 4.64 11.25
CA THR A 26 -12.01 3.16 11.28
C THR A 26 -10.81 2.51 10.58
N ILE A 27 -10.35 3.07 9.45
CA ILE A 27 -9.13 2.60 8.78
C ILE A 27 -7.92 2.84 9.69
N TRP A 28 -7.84 3.99 10.35
CA TRP A 28 -6.76 4.28 11.29
C TRP A 28 -6.70 3.22 12.40
N GLU A 29 -7.84 2.91 13.02
CA GLU A 29 -7.96 1.87 14.07
C GLU A 29 -7.54 0.49 13.55
N LEU A 30 -7.87 0.16 12.30
CA LEU A 30 -7.44 -1.10 11.69
C LEU A 30 -5.90 -1.19 11.59
N PHE A 31 -5.24 -0.10 11.17
CA PHE A 31 -3.79 -0.09 11.01
C PHE A 31 -3.00 0.14 12.31
N SER A 32 -3.64 0.69 13.34
CA SER A 32 -3.08 0.79 14.69
C SER A 32 -3.37 -0.45 15.54
N PHE A 33 -3.94 -1.52 14.96
CA PHE A 33 -4.30 -2.74 15.68
C PHE A 33 -5.29 -2.53 16.84
N GLY A 34 -6.21 -1.59 16.64
CA GLY A 34 -7.30 -1.31 17.58
C GLY A 34 -6.93 -0.31 18.68
N GLU A 35 -5.88 0.48 18.52
CA GLU A 35 -5.63 1.61 19.42
C GLU A 35 -6.83 2.55 19.45
N GLU A 36 -7.04 3.19 20.61
CA GLU A 36 -8.11 4.16 20.76
C GLU A 36 -7.73 5.50 20.11
N PRO A 37 -8.55 6.03 19.18
CA PRO A 37 -8.28 7.33 18.58
C PRO A 37 -8.42 8.43 19.62
N TRP A 38 -7.46 9.36 19.64
CA TRP A 38 -7.46 10.49 20.57
C TRP A 38 -7.46 10.07 22.05
N PHE A 39 -6.74 8.98 22.36
CA PHE A 39 -6.69 8.39 23.70
C PHE A 39 -6.47 9.43 24.80
N GLY A 40 -7.34 9.40 25.82
CA GLY A 40 -7.26 10.27 27.00
C GLY A 40 -7.80 11.68 26.81
N LEU A 41 -8.25 12.07 25.61
CA LEU A 41 -8.77 13.41 25.34
C LEU A 41 -10.30 13.49 25.45
N LYS A 42 -10.81 14.61 25.95
CA LYS A 42 -12.23 14.95 25.97
C LYS A 42 -12.67 15.48 24.62
N VAL A 43 -13.97 15.39 24.33
CA VAL A 43 -14.57 15.86 23.06
C VAL A 43 -14.21 17.31 22.74
N ASN A 44 -14.21 18.22 23.73
CA ASN A 44 -13.86 19.62 23.50
C ASN A 44 -12.38 19.80 23.11
N GLU A 45 -11.47 19.01 23.68
CA GLU A 45 -10.04 19.04 23.37
C GLU A 45 -9.79 18.49 21.96
N ILE A 46 -10.50 17.42 21.58
CA ILE A 46 -10.45 16.84 20.24
C ILE A 46 -10.91 17.86 19.18
N LEU A 47 -12.02 18.56 19.44
CA LEU A 47 -12.52 19.60 18.54
C LEU A 47 -11.53 20.77 18.39
N ASP A 48 -10.89 21.20 19.48
CA ASP A 48 -9.87 22.26 19.43
C ASP A 48 -8.65 21.85 18.61
N ILE A 49 -8.15 20.62 18.81
CA ILE A 49 -7.02 20.07 18.04
C ILE A 49 -7.36 20.02 16.55
N ILE A 50 -8.53 19.49 16.21
CA ILE A 50 -8.94 19.30 14.81
C ILE A 50 -9.11 20.65 14.11
N GLU A 51 -9.79 21.61 14.73
CA GLU A 51 -10.19 22.83 14.04
C GLU A 51 -9.17 23.97 14.16
N ASN A 52 -8.56 24.16 15.33
CA ASN A 52 -7.69 25.30 15.59
C ASN A 52 -6.21 24.93 15.37
N GLN A 53 -5.83 23.71 15.74
CA GLN A 53 -4.45 23.24 15.65
C GLN A 53 -4.16 22.47 14.34
N HIS A 54 -5.18 22.29 13.49
CA HIS A 54 -5.11 21.49 12.25
C HIS A 54 -4.54 20.08 12.49
N GLY A 55 -4.75 19.56 13.70
CA GLY A 55 -4.27 18.25 14.12
C GLY A 55 -5.13 17.12 13.56
N SER A 56 -4.50 16.01 13.21
CA SER A 56 -5.17 14.76 12.84
C SER A 56 -4.46 13.58 13.53
N LEU A 57 -5.10 12.41 13.55
CA LEU A 57 -4.50 11.21 14.11
C LEU A 57 -3.18 10.89 13.39
N THR A 58 -2.11 10.62 14.13
CA THR A 58 -0.79 10.33 13.56
C THR A 58 -0.79 9.04 12.74
N LYS A 59 -0.03 8.98 11.65
CA LYS A 59 0.06 7.77 10.82
C LYS A 59 0.51 6.54 11.63
N PRO A 60 -0.26 5.44 11.63
CA PRO A 60 0.19 4.19 12.28
C PRO A 60 1.44 3.63 11.61
N HIS A 61 2.30 2.96 12.38
CA HIS A 61 3.58 2.42 11.90
C HIS A 61 3.42 1.44 10.73
N CYS A 62 2.38 0.61 10.76
CA CYS A 62 2.10 -0.41 9.74
C CYS A 62 1.19 0.10 8.60
N CYS A 63 0.82 1.39 8.61
CA CYS A 63 -0.02 1.97 7.57
C CYS A 63 0.81 2.42 6.37
N PRO A 64 0.50 1.94 5.14
CA PRO A 64 1.06 2.48 3.91
C PRO A 64 0.77 3.98 3.80
N GLN A 65 1.74 4.75 3.27
CA GLN A 65 1.61 6.20 3.14
C GLN A 65 0.41 6.59 2.28
N SER A 66 0.19 5.89 1.17
CA SER A 66 -0.92 6.13 0.25
C SER A 66 -2.30 5.98 0.91
N VAL A 67 -2.46 5.01 1.81
CA VAL A 67 -3.71 4.81 2.56
C VAL A 67 -3.90 5.93 3.58
N TYR A 68 -2.83 6.37 4.25
CA TYR A 68 -2.89 7.50 5.18
C TYR A 68 -3.21 8.82 4.47
N ASP A 69 -2.73 9.02 3.25
CA ASP A 69 -3.07 10.21 2.46
C ASP A 69 -4.55 10.23 2.06
N ILE A 70 -5.19 9.08 1.89
CA ILE A 70 -6.65 8.97 1.72
C ILE A 70 -7.37 9.34 3.02
N MET A 71 -6.90 8.85 4.17
CA MET A 71 -7.47 9.19 5.48
C MET A 71 -7.43 10.71 5.71
N LYS A 72 -6.29 11.36 5.45
CA LYS A 72 -6.16 12.83 5.57
C LYS A 72 -7.15 13.60 4.70
N GLN A 73 -7.44 13.13 3.49
CA GLN A 73 -8.45 13.75 2.63
C GLN A 73 -9.87 13.62 3.21
N CYS A 74 -10.16 12.50 3.87
CA CYS A 74 -11.44 12.29 4.55
C CYS A 74 -11.55 13.14 5.82
N TRP A 75 -10.43 13.50 6.44
CA TRP A 75 -10.37 14.40 7.60
C TRP A 75 -10.32 15.89 7.24
N ASN A 76 -10.81 16.27 6.05
CA ASN A 76 -10.95 17.68 5.72
C ASN A 76 -12.04 18.33 6.60
N LEU A 77 -11.75 19.52 7.14
CA LEU A 77 -12.69 20.27 7.96
C LEU A 77 -13.95 20.66 7.18
N ARG A 78 -13.82 20.92 5.87
CA ARG A 78 -14.94 21.22 4.98
C ARG A 78 -15.57 19.91 4.47
N PRO A 79 -16.82 19.58 4.82
CA PRO A 79 -17.46 18.34 4.39
C PRO A 79 -17.51 18.17 2.86
N GLU A 80 -17.67 19.27 2.12
CA GLU A 80 -17.72 19.31 0.66
C GLU A 80 -16.39 18.98 -0.04
N GLU A 81 -15.26 19.15 0.64
CA GLU A 81 -13.93 18.83 0.14
C GLU A 81 -13.56 17.36 0.38
N ARG A 82 -14.37 16.62 1.15
CA ARG A 82 -14.12 15.21 1.44
C ARG A 82 -14.47 14.35 0.21
N PRO A 83 -13.66 13.34 -0.12
CA PRO A 83 -13.94 12.47 -1.26
C PRO A 83 -15.19 11.62 -1.01
N SER A 84 -15.97 11.38 -2.07
CA SER A 84 -17.08 10.42 -2.01
C SER A 84 -16.58 8.98 -1.83
N PHE A 85 -17.42 8.08 -1.30
CA PHE A 85 -17.07 6.67 -1.17
C PHE A 85 -16.67 5.99 -2.48
N LYS A 86 -17.22 6.44 -3.62
CA LYS A 86 -16.79 5.98 -4.94
C LYS A 86 -15.30 6.28 -5.18
N ILE A 87 -14.90 7.51 -4.90
CA ILE A 87 -13.50 7.96 -5.03
C ILE A 87 -12.61 7.24 -4.00
N ILE A 88 -13.05 7.15 -2.75
CA ILE A 88 -12.32 6.44 -1.68
C ILE A 88 -12.06 4.99 -2.11
N SER A 89 -13.10 4.26 -2.54
CA SER A 89 -12.98 2.87 -2.98
C SER A 89 -12.00 2.71 -4.15
N GLN A 90 -12.07 3.61 -5.14
CA GLN A 90 -11.15 3.61 -6.27
C GLN A 90 -9.70 3.83 -5.82
N LYS A 91 -9.44 4.81 -4.96
CA LYS A 91 -8.10 5.08 -4.42
C LYS A 91 -7.58 3.92 -3.57
N MET A 92 -8.42 3.33 -2.73
CA MET A 92 -8.05 2.18 -1.90
C MET A 92 -7.65 0.96 -2.75
N LYS A 93 -8.34 0.70 -3.88
CA LYS A 93 -7.96 -0.37 -4.82
C LYS A 93 -6.57 -0.17 -5.41
N GLN A 94 -6.16 1.08 -5.63
CA GLN A 94 -4.83 1.44 -6.14
C GLN A 94 -3.74 1.31 -5.06
N CYS A 95 -4.11 1.29 -3.78
CA CYS A 95 -3.20 1.17 -2.64
C CYS A 95 -2.90 -0.29 -2.23
N ARG A 96 -3.19 -1.27 -3.09
CA ARG A 96 -2.90 -2.68 -2.78
C ARG A 96 -1.39 -2.86 -2.56
N PRO A 97 -0.98 -3.49 -1.45
CA PRO A 97 0.44 -3.72 -1.19
C PRO A 97 1.02 -4.64 -2.27
N LEU A 98 2.29 -4.41 -2.60
CA LEU A 98 3.03 -5.37 -3.41
C LEU A 98 3.18 -6.66 -2.60
N ILE A 99 2.78 -7.78 -3.18
CA ILE A 99 2.99 -9.10 -2.60
C ILE A 99 4.21 -9.71 -3.27
N SER A 100 5.21 -10.04 -2.45
CA SER A 100 6.47 -10.65 -2.89
C SER A 100 6.69 -11.97 -2.15
N LYS A 101 7.49 -12.86 -2.74
CA LYS A 101 7.95 -14.09 -2.09
C LYS A 101 9.39 -13.93 -1.63
N ALA A 102 9.71 -14.44 -0.44
CA ALA A 102 11.07 -14.53 0.04
C ALA A 102 11.86 -15.53 -0.82
N CYS A 103 13.01 -15.11 -1.36
CA CYS A 103 13.87 -15.96 -2.17
C CYS A 103 14.80 -16.83 -1.31
N LYS A 104 15.09 -16.37 -0.09
CA LYS A 104 16.08 -16.94 0.82
C LYS A 104 15.63 -16.75 2.26
N ASP A 105 16.17 -17.57 3.14
CA ASP A 105 15.99 -17.40 4.58
C ASP A 105 16.66 -16.10 5.05
N HIS A 106 15.98 -15.41 5.97
CA HIS A 106 16.49 -14.21 6.61
C HIS A 106 16.20 -14.25 8.10
N LYS A 107 17.25 -14.09 8.90
CA LYS A 107 17.17 -14.00 10.36
C LYS A 107 18.27 -13.06 10.86
N GLN A 108 17.88 -11.84 11.17
CA GLN A 108 18.73 -10.85 11.82
C GLN A 108 17.96 -10.25 13.01
N PRO A 109 18.65 -9.87 14.11
CA PRO A 109 18.04 -9.09 15.18
C PRO A 109 17.38 -7.83 14.62
N ASP A 110 16.24 -7.44 15.18
CA ASP A 110 15.46 -6.23 14.83
C ASP A 110 14.95 -6.15 13.38
N HIS A 111 15.16 -7.20 12.58
CA HIS A 111 14.62 -7.34 11.23
C HIS A 111 13.49 -8.35 11.18
N LEU A 112 12.65 -8.24 10.15
CA LEU A 112 11.59 -9.17 9.86
C LEU A 112 12.18 -10.53 9.46
N GLY A 113 12.08 -11.53 10.32
CA GLY A 113 12.47 -12.89 9.99
C GLY A 113 11.51 -13.58 9.02
N PHE A 114 12.05 -14.33 8.07
CA PHE A 114 11.30 -15.15 7.12
C PHE A 114 12.14 -16.31 6.59
N VAL A 115 11.45 -17.32 6.04
CA VAL A 115 12.07 -18.44 5.32
C VAL A 115 11.78 -18.34 3.83
N ALA A 116 12.60 -18.98 3.00
CA ALA A 116 12.38 -19.04 1.57
C ALA A 116 10.97 -19.57 1.25
N GLY A 117 10.28 -18.89 0.35
CA GLY A 117 8.89 -19.16 -0.02
C GLY A 117 7.83 -18.43 0.81
N ASP A 118 8.18 -17.79 1.93
CA ASP A 118 7.23 -16.96 2.69
C ASP A 118 6.67 -15.82 1.82
N THR A 119 5.37 -15.57 1.96
CA THR A 119 4.70 -14.44 1.32
C THR A 119 4.81 -13.20 2.20
N ILE A 120 5.26 -12.09 1.59
CA ILE A 120 5.49 -10.82 2.26
C ILE A 120 4.70 -9.72 1.57
N SER A 121 3.84 -9.03 2.31
CA SER A 121 3.26 -7.75 1.87
C SER A 121 4.28 -6.64 2.10
N VAL A 122 4.69 -5.94 1.04
CA VAL A 122 5.51 -4.72 1.15
C VAL A 122 4.60 -3.56 1.56
N ILE A 123 4.85 -2.99 2.73
CA ILE A 123 4.10 -1.87 3.31
C ILE A 123 4.73 -0.54 2.89
N ASP A 124 6.06 -0.46 2.97
CA ASP A 124 6.83 0.72 2.60
C ASP A 124 8.14 0.28 1.95
N GLY A 125 8.34 0.70 0.71
CA GLY A 125 9.49 0.31 -0.09
C GLY A 125 9.79 1.37 -1.14
N SER A 126 11.00 1.92 -1.08
CA SER A 126 11.54 2.79 -2.13
C SER A 126 12.61 2.05 -2.94
N VAL A 127 12.67 2.30 -4.24
CA VAL A 127 13.77 1.82 -5.09
C VAL A 127 15.14 2.34 -4.64
N SER A 128 15.18 3.48 -3.97
CA SER A 128 16.41 4.06 -3.41
C SER A 128 16.81 3.47 -2.06
N SER A 129 15.92 2.72 -1.38
CA SER A 129 16.21 2.13 -0.07
C SER A 129 16.58 0.66 -0.19
N LEU A 130 17.64 0.26 0.52
CA LEU A 130 18.03 -1.14 0.66
C LEU A 130 17.15 -1.90 1.65
N LEU A 131 16.57 -1.20 2.64
CA LEU A 131 15.67 -1.77 3.64
C LEU A 131 14.24 -1.35 3.36
N TRP A 132 13.37 -2.35 3.26
CA TRP A 132 11.94 -2.21 3.07
C TRP A 132 11.20 -2.66 4.31
N ARG A 133 10.01 -2.12 4.56
CA ARG A 133 9.11 -2.59 5.59
C ARG A 133 8.07 -3.50 4.98
N GLY A 134 7.82 -4.63 5.61
CA GLY A 134 6.78 -5.55 5.17
C GLY A 134 6.21 -6.39 6.28
N GLN A 135 5.19 -7.15 5.94
CA GLN A 135 4.52 -8.10 6.81
C GLN A 135 4.70 -9.51 6.28
N ASN A 136 5.25 -10.41 7.08
CA ASN A 136 5.29 -11.83 6.76
C ASN A 136 3.92 -12.46 7.08
N HIS A 137 3.29 -13.07 6.08
CA HIS A 137 1.95 -13.66 6.24
C HIS A 137 1.95 -14.92 7.11
N ARG A 138 3.07 -15.63 7.20
CA ARG A 138 3.18 -16.85 8.03
C ARG A 138 3.33 -16.51 9.50
N THR A 139 4.17 -15.54 9.83
CA THR A 139 4.44 -15.17 11.23
C THR A 139 3.56 -14.03 11.73
N MET A 140 2.87 -13.33 10.82
CA MET A 140 2.10 -12.10 11.06
C MET A 140 2.94 -10.91 11.57
N LEU A 141 4.26 -11.07 11.66
CA LEU A 141 5.16 -10.01 12.12
C LEU A 141 5.37 -8.96 11.03
N VAL A 142 5.52 -7.71 11.48
CA VAL A 142 5.89 -6.57 10.63
C VAL A 142 7.28 -6.11 11.03
N GLY A 143 8.14 -5.83 10.05
CA GLY A 143 9.49 -5.35 10.32
C GLY A 143 10.22 -4.93 9.06
N LEU A 144 11.47 -4.51 9.25
CA LEU A 144 12.37 -4.14 8.16
C LEU A 144 13.07 -5.37 7.59
N PHE A 145 13.28 -5.41 6.28
CA PHE A 145 14.04 -6.46 5.62
C PHE A 145 14.81 -5.94 4.41
N PRO A 146 15.93 -6.57 4.03
CA PRO A 146 16.64 -6.22 2.81
C PRO A 146 15.81 -6.51 1.56
N ARG A 147 15.58 -5.50 0.72
CA ARG A 147 14.82 -5.58 -0.54
C ARG A 147 15.29 -6.73 -1.44
N LEU A 148 16.59 -7.04 -1.44
CA LEU A 148 17.20 -8.05 -2.30
C LEU A 148 16.83 -9.50 -1.94
N LEU A 149 16.17 -9.72 -0.81
CA LEU A 149 15.79 -11.05 -0.33
C LEU A 149 14.38 -11.46 -0.74
N VAL A 150 13.68 -10.61 -1.50
CA VAL A 150 12.35 -10.91 -2.03
C VAL A 150 12.31 -10.76 -3.54
N ASP A 151 11.50 -11.60 -4.18
CA ASP A 151 11.24 -11.50 -5.60
C ASP A 151 10.37 -10.28 -5.85
N LEU A 152 10.91 -9.35 -6.63
CA LEU A 152 10.19 -8.17 -7.12
C LEU A 152 9.34 -8.49 -8.36
N HIS A 153 9.34 -9.75 -8.81
CA HIS A 153 8.47 -10.19 -9.88
C HIS A 153 7.02 -10.03 -9.41
N ARG A 154 6.41 -8.92 -9.83
CA ARG A 154 4.96 -8.84 -10.04
C ARG A 154 4.60 -10.12 -10.78
N SER A 155 3.56 -10.82 -10.30
CA SER A 155 2.92 -11.88 -11.09
C SER A 155 2.75 -11.35 -12.50
N LYS A 156 3.49 -11.89 -13.47
CA LYS A 156 3.43 -11.46 -14.88
C LYS A 156 1.97 -11.50 -15.29
N GLY A 157 1.38 -10.33 -15.52
CA GLY A 157 0.12 -10.26 -16.24
C GLY A 157 0.39 -10.62 -17.70
N SER A 158 -0.62 -11.08 -18.43
CA SER A 158 -0.53 -11.24 -19.89
C SER A 158 -0.08 -9.95 -20.61
N GLU A 159 -0.20 -8.80 -19.94
CA GLU A 159 0.19 -7.47 -20.43
C GLU A 159 1.71 -7.18 -20.34
N ASP A 160 2.49 -8.01 -19.62
CA ASP A 160 3.95 -7.84 -19.46
C ASP A 160 4.77 -8.65 -20.50
N ILE A 161 4.11 -9.35 -21.43
CA ILE A 161 4.79 -10.05 -22.53
C ILE A 161 5.03 -9.02 -23.64
N SER A 162 6.26 -8.53 -23.74
CA SER A 162 6.69 -7.76 -24.90
C SER A 162 6.47 -8.60 -26.16
N TRP A 163 5.86 -7.99 -27.17
CA TRP A 163 5.78 -8.58 -28.51
C TRP A 163 7.18 -9.00 -28.98
N PRO A 164 7.32 -10.15 -29.66
CA PRO A 164 8.61 -10.51 -30.24
C PRO A 164 9.10 -9.37 -31.11
N ILE A 165 10.34 -8.94 -30.85
CA ILE A 165 10.96 -7.84 -31.58
C ILE A 165 11.13 -8.31 -33.02
N THR A 166 10.42 -7.69 -33.97
CA THR A 166 10.52 -8.05 -35.39
C THR A 166 11.96 -7.87 -35.85
N GLY A 167 12.64 -8.97 -36.19
CA GLY A 167 14.05 -8.97 -36.59
C GLY A 167 15.06 -9.45 -35.54
N SER A 168 14.65 -9.90 -34.35
CA SER A 168 15.60 -10.40 -33.33
C SER A 168 16.21 -11.77 -33.63
N PHE A 169 15.75 -12.46 -34.69
CA PHE A 169 16.39 -13.68 -35.20
C PHE A 169 17.25 -13.36 -36.43
N PHE A 170 18.40 -12.73 -36.21
CA PHE A 170 19.49 -12.85 -37.18
C PHE A 170 20.14 -14.22 -36.95
N HIS A 171 19.61 -15.23 -37.63
CA HIS A 171 20.27 -16.52 -37.72
C HIS A 171 21.58 -16.31 -38.48
N THR A 172 22.73 -16.43 -37.81
CA THR A 172 24.02 -16.60 -38.46
C THR A 172 24.03 -17.98 -39.12
N GLY A 173 23.42 -18.07 -40.30
CA GLY A 173 23.41 -19.27 -41.12
C GLY A 173 24.82 -19.56 -41.60
N HIS A 174 25.42 -20.61 -41.04
CA HIS A 174 26.56 -21.28 -41.65
C HIS A 174 26.16 -21.71 -43.07
N SER A 175 26.85 -21.19 -44.06
CA SER A 175 26.74 -21.69 -45.44
C SER A 175 27.44 -23.05 -45.51
N ASP A 176 26.67 -24.11 -45.67
CA ASP A 176 27.24 -25.43 -45.95
C ASP A 176 27.52 -25.55 -47.46
N ALA A 177 28.72 -26.00 -47.82
CA ALA A 177 29.26 -25.93 -49.18
C ALA A 177 28.73 -27.02 -50.13
N ARG A 178 27.51 -27.53 -49.91
CA ARG A 178 26.85 -28.45 -50.85
C ARG A 178 25.40 -28.06 -51.00
N GLY A 179 25.10 -27.53 -52.19
CA GLY A 179 23.80 -26.96 -52.54
C GLY A 179 22.65 -27.93 -52.35
N GLY A 180 21.52 -27.37 -51.93
CA GLY A 180 20.23 -28.03 -52.01
C GLY A 180 19.35 -27.76 -50.81
N LYS A 181 18.49 -26.74 -50.94
CA LYS A 181 17.25 -26.47 -50.18
C LYS A 181 17.39 -25.49 -49.01
N SER A 182 17.07 -24.24 -49.28
CA SER A 182 16.58 -23.27 -48.29
C SER A 182 15.06 -23.44 -48.16
N TRP A 183 14.55 -23.58 -46.94
CA TRP A 183 13.12 -23.51 -46.66
C TRP A 183 12.73 -22.08 -46.30
N GLY A 184 11.80 -21.49 -47.05
CA GLY A 184 11.18 -20.21 -46.76
C GLY A 184 10.37 -19.69 -47.95
N THR A 185 9.05 -19.82 -47.85
CA THR A 185 8.05 -18.98 -48.54
C THR A 185 7.35 -18.19 -47.45
#